data_AF-A0A7V1IDW6-F1
#
_entry.id   AF-A0A7V1IDW6-F1
#
_cell.length_a   1.000
_cell.length_b   1.000
_cell.length_c   1.000
_cell.angle_alpha   90.00
_cell.angle_beta   90.00
_cell.angle_gamma   90.00
#
_symmetry.space_group_name_H-M   'P 1'
#
loop_
_entity.id
_entity.type
_entity.pdbx_description
1 polymer ?
#
loop_
_entity_poly.entity_id
_entity_poly.type
_entity_poly.pdbx_seq_one_letter_code
_entity_poly.pdbx_strand_id
1 'polypeptide(L)'
;MPAALLVCLAVTEPLFAQAESTPTSAVGFYRLMLRQGWNLISLPLVPDHPLVSEVFDEALTGGGRERSADRVLAWDPDLEEWIVAWKSTEVGWQGPLAADTVRLDVAYWVQIRDDHPDSQEVLLYGTVREDSTLDRGVFEPGEHLIGSIWAASLPLESAGLAEAGWRASSGLVPLISGDPQPDLLLAYDAERGWFRAAWLDGEAWRGEFDAFQTGAGYLLWLHDTLDWADYPRPDLAGGAGSAAAAAGAKRPVHHPVRLAAPSIGEEETGEFPPMPRVRNPRSSPGGNGESRRVQGNPR
;
A
#
# COMPACT_ATOMS: atom_id res chain seq x y z
N MET A 1 -26.06 87.15 -19.65
CA MET A 1 -25.19 86.01 -20.00
C MET A 1 -25.40 84.94 -18.94
N PRO A 2 -26.00 83.78 -19.24
CA PRO A 2 -26.23 82.74 -18.23
C PRO A 2 -24.97 81.87 -18.06
N ALA A 3 -24.58 81.65 -16.81
CA ALA A 3 -23.50 80.75 -16.43
C ALA A 3 -24.01 79.30 -16.46
N ALA A 4 -23.37 78.45 -17.27
CA ALA A 4 -23.61 77.01 -17.28
C ALA A 4 -22.81 76.37 -16.14
N LEU A 5 -23.51 75.81 -15.15
CA LEU A 5 -22.93 75.02 -14.06
C LEU A 5 -22.78 73.57 -14.55
N LEU A 6 -21.55 73.14 -14.78
CA LEU A 6 -21.22 71.75 -15.11
C LEU A 6 -21.09 70.95 -13.81
N VAL A 7 -22.07 70.08 -13.52
CA VAL A 7 -22.02 69.14 -12.39
C VAL A 7 -21.40 67.84 -12.90
N CYS A 8 -20.14 67.59 -12.55
CA CYS A 8 -19.50 66.29 -12.76
C CYS A 8 -19.91 65.33 -11.65
N LEU A 9 -20.82 64.40 -11.96
CA LEU A 9 -21.15 63.27 -11.09
C LEU A 9 -20.06 62.20 -11.26
N ALA A 10 -19.09 62.14 -10.35
CA ALA A 10 -18.13 61.04 -10.31
C ALA A 10 -18.81 59.83 -9.64
N VAL A 11 -19.25 58.87 -10.46
CA VAL A 11 -19.69 57.55 -10.00
C VAL A 11 -18.44 56.73 -9.71
N THR A 12 -18.07 56.61 -8.44
CA THR A 12 -17.06 55.64 -8.00
C THR A 12 -17.72 54.28 -7.87
N GLU A 13 -17.52 53.38 -8.84
CA GLU A 13 -17.87 51.98 -8.63
C GLU A 13 -16.93 51.38 -7.57
N PRO A 14 -17.45 50.67 -6.55
CA PRO A 14 -16.59 50.00 -5.60
C PRO A 14 -15.92 48.81 -6.30
N LEU A 15 -14.61 48.95 -6.49
CA LEU A 15 -13.69 47.96 -7.06
C LEU A 15 -13.44 46.84 -6.04
N PHE A 16 -14.49 46.18 -5.55
CA PHE A 16 -14.33 44.91 -4.84
C PHE A 16 -14.36 43.80 -5.88
N ALA A 17 -13.17 43.43 -6.36
CA ALA A 17 -12.99 42.15 -7.01
C ALA A 17 -13.45 41.07 -6.03
N GLN A 18 -14.58 40.41 -6.32
CA GLN A 18 -15.00 39.24 -5.58
C GLN A 18 -13.95 38.18 -5.84
N ALA A 19 -13.10 37.90 -4.84
CA ALA A 19 -12.29 36.71 -4.85
C ALA A 19 -13.26 35.53 -4.83
N GLU A 20 -13.44 34.87 -5.97
CA GLU A 20 -14.06 33.55 -6.02
C GLU A 20 -13.11 32.58 -5.31
N SER A 21 -13.26 32.47 -3.99
CA SER A 21 -12.58 31.45 -3.19
C SER A 21 -13.29 30.12 -3.40
N THR A 22 -13.23 29.58 -4.62
CA THR A 22 -13.64 28.20 -4.84
C THR A 22 -12.59 27.33 -4.14
N PRO A 23 -12.96 26.51 -3.13
CA PRO A 23 -12.01 25.59 -2.51
C PRO A 23 -11.44 24.68 -3.60
N THR A 24 -10.12 24.66 -3.74
CA THR A 24 -9.46 24.00 -4.88
C THR A 24 -9.20 22.51 -4.68
N SER A 25 -9.20 22.01 -3.43
CA SER A 25 -9.11 20.58 -3.10
C SER A 25 -9.47 20.32 -1.63
N ALA A 26 -10.03 19.16 -1.32
CA ALA A 26 -10.17 18.72 0.07
C ALA A 26 -8.78 18.40 0.68
N VAL A 27 -8.46 19.01 1.83
CA VAL A 27 -7.26 18.70 2.62
C VAL A 27 -7.65 17.86 3.84
N GLY A 28 -6.77 16.94 4.22
CA GLY A 28 -6.99 16.05 5.35
C GLY A 28 -5.72 15.84 6.16
N PHE A 29 -5.90 15.21 7.32
CA PHE A 29 -4.80 14.59 8.05
C PHE A 29 -5.16 13.15 8.37
N TYR A 30 -4.16 12.28 8.39
CA TYR A 30 -4.33 10.88 8.71
C TYR A 30 -3.23 10.44 9.68
N ARG A 31 -3.62 9.68 10.69
CA ARG A 31 -2.73 9.22 11.76
C ARG A 31 -2.52 7.71 11.63
N LEU A 32 -1.26 7.32 11.47
CA LEU A 32 -0.82 5.92 11.46
C LEU A 32 -0.13 5.59 12.77
N MET A 33 -0.61 4.55 13.45
CA MET A 33 0.06 4.01 14.63
C MET A 33 0.94 2.85 14.19
N LEU A 34 2.26 3.04 14.25
CA LEU A 34 3.24 2.01 13.97
C LEU A 34 3.58 1.29 15.27
N ARG A 35 3.71 -0.03 15.21
CA ARG A 35 4.18 -0.85 16.34
C ARG A 35 5.66 -1.13 16.22
N GLN A 36 6.30 -1.49 17.33
CA GLN A 36 7.62 -2.10 17.31
C GLN A 36 7.69 -3.26 16.30
N GLY A 37 8.80 -3.39 15.58
CA GLY A 37 8.99 -4.37 14.52
C GLY A 37 8.52 -3.87 13.15
N TRP A 38 8.06 -4.79 12.30
CA TRP A 38 7.66 -4.47 10.94
C TRP A 38 6.22 -3.95 10.87
N ASN A 39 5.98 -2.98 9.99
CA ASN A 39 4.65 -2.45 9.67
C ASN A 39 4.54 -2.33 8.16
N LEU A 40 3.43 -2.78 7.57
CA LEU A 40 3.17 -2.59 6.14
C LEU A 40 2.11 -1.51 5.97
N ILE A 41 2.52 -0.35 5.48
CA ILE A 41 1.68 0.86 5.43
C ILE A 41 1.49 1.37 4.00
N SER A 42 0.55 2.29 3.86
CA SER A 42 0.33 3.08 2.64
C SER A 42 0.03 4.53 3.00
N LEU A 43 0.10 5.40 2.00
CA LEU A 43 -0.12 6.84 2.17
C LEU A 43 -1.38 7.24 1.41
N PRO A 44 -2.52 7.43 2.10
CA PRO A 44 -3.82 7.67 1.46
C PRO A 44 -4.05 9.13 1.07
N LEU A 45 -3.08 10.01 1.33
CA LEU A 45 -3.13 11.45 1.04
C LEU A 45 -1.92 11.80 0.17
N VAL A 46 -2.10 12.73 -0.78
CA VAL A 46 -0.98 13.31 -1.54
C VAL A 46 -0.30 14.32 -0.61
N PRO A 47 0.92 14.06 -0.09
CA PRO A 47 1.57 14.99 0.81
C PRO A 47 2.02 16.26 0.08
N ASP A 48 2.00 17.39 0.78
CA ASP A 48 2.51 18.67 0.26
C ASP A 48 4.03 18.61 0.00
N HIS A 49 4.71 17.77 0.79
CA HIS A 49 6.14 17.52 0.82
C HIS A 49 6.38 16.03 0.55
N PRO A 50 6.53 15.62 -0.73
CA PRO A 50 6.40 14.22 -1.08
C PRO A 50 7.71 13.45 -0.95
N LEU A 51 8.79 14.02 -0.45
CA LEU A 51 10.02 13.27 -0.21
C LEU A 51 9.82 12.30 0.96
N VAL A 52 10.31 11.07 0.85
CA VAL A 52 10.28 10.08 1.95
C VAL A 52 10.88 10.68 3.22
N SER A 53 12.02 11.36 3.08
CA SER A 53 12.69 12.01 4.20
C SER A 53 11.86 13.11 4.87
N GLU A 54 10.95 13.77 4.14
CA GLU A 54 10.05 14.80 4.70
C GLU A 54 8.80 14.19 5.34
N VAL A 55 8.21 13.19 4.69
CA VAL A 55 6.99 12.51 5.17
C VAL A 55 7.22 11.79 6.50
N PHE A 56 8.39 11.19 6.70
CA PHE A 56 8.70 10.39 7.87
C PHE A 56 9.57 11.10 8.91
N ASP A 57 10.00 12.36 8.66
CA ASP A 57 11.05 12.99 9.47
C ASP A 57 10.67 13.05 10.95
N GLU A 58 9.52 13.62 11.27
CA GLU A 58 9.13 13.86 12.66
C GLU A 58 8.67 12.58 13.37
N ALA A 59 8.27 11.57 12.60
CA ALA A 59 7.67 10.35 13.12
C ALA A 59 8.71 9.32 13.55
N LEU A 60 9.78 9.16 12.76
CA LEU A 60 10.75 8.08 12.92
C LEU A 60 11.99 8.52 13.69
N THR A 61 12.52 7.60 14.49
CA THR A 61 13.69 7.82 15.34
C THR A 61 14.96 7.34 14.67
N GLY A 62 15.95 8.24 14.65
CA GLY A 62 17.25 7.95 14.07
C GLY A 62 18.17 7.11 14.94
N GLY A 63 19.24 6.62 14.32
CA GLY A 63 20.36 5.94 14.97
C GLY A 63 21.70 6.41 14.42
N GLY A 64 22.80 6.01 15.04
CA GLY A 64 24.15 6.32 14.52
C GLY A 64 24.50 5.53 13.24
N ARG A 65 23.80 4.41 13.00
CA ARG A 65 23.94 3.55 11.81
C ARG A 65 22.57 2.98 11.43
N GLU A 66 22.42 2.50 10.20
CA GLU A 66 21.18 1.93 9.66
C GLU A 66 20.52 0.92 10.62
N ARG A 67 21.25 -0.10 11.08
CA ARG A 67 20.72 -1.15 11.96
C ARG A 67 20.21 -0.67 13.33
N SER A 68 20.50 0.57 13.69
CA SER A 68 20.11 1.19 14.96
C SER A 68 19.09 2.32 14.77
N ALA A 69 18.60 2.51 13.54
CA ALA A 69 17.60 3.49 13.18
C ALA A 69 16.31 2.79 12.77
N ASP A 70 15.20 3.53 12.84
CA ASP A 70 14.00 3.12 12.13
C ASP A 70 14.24 3.21 10.61
N ARG A 71 13.59 2.31 9.87
CA ARG A 71 13.83 2.13 8.43
C ARG A 71 12.53 2.18 7.66
N VAL A 72 12.56 2.80 6.49
CA VAL A 72 11.51 2.73 5.48
C VAL A 72 12.07 1.96 4.30
N LEU A 73 11.33 0.97 3.82
CA LEU A 73 11.71 0.16 2.68
C LEU A 73 10.59 0.19 1.65
N ALA A 74 10.98 0.25 0.39
CA ALA A 74 10.09 0.11 -0.76
C ALA A 74 10.74 -0.85 -1.76
N TRP A 75 9.91 -1.57 -2.49
CA TRP A 75 10.40 -2.34 -3.63
C TRP A 75 10.57 -1.43 -4.84
N ASP A 76 11.75 -1.50 -5.43
CA ASP A 76 12.06 -0.89 -6.71
C ASP A 76 11.88 -1.95 -7.82
N PRO A 77 10.86 -1.84 -8.68
CA PRO A 77 10.63 -2.80 -9.75
C PRO A 77 11.66 -2.73 -10.88
N ASP A 78 12.33 -1.58 -11.06
CA ASP A 78 13.33 -1.40 -12.12
C ASP A 78 14.67 -2.03 -11.71
N LEU A 79 15.01 -1.95 -10.42
CA LEU A 79 16.21 -2.57 -9.85
C LEU A 79 15.98 -4.02 -9.38
N GLU A 80 14.71 -4.44 -9.31
CA GLU A 80 14.28 -5.71 -8.70
C GLU A 80 14.88 -5.93 -7.30
N GLU A 81 14.95 -4.86 -6.50
CA GLU A 81 15.52 -4.88 -5.15
C GLU A 81 14.75 -4.02 -4.16
N TRP A 82 15.04 -4.24 -2.88
CA TRP A 82 14.54 -3.39 -1.81
C TRP A 82 15.47 -2.20 -1.60
N ILE A 83 14.94 -1.01 -1.82
CA ILE A 83 15.61 0.24 -1.50
C ILE A 83 15.20 0.69 -0.10
N VAL A 84 16.16 1.22 0.64
CA VAL A 84 16.01 1.54 2.06
C VAL A 84 16.30 3.03 2.29
N ALA A 85 15.51 3.65 3.16
CA ALA A 85 15.80 4.93 3.78
C ALA A 85 15.87 4.75 5.29
N TRP A 86 16.82 5.40 5.95
CA TRP A 86 16.93 5.38 7.42
C TRP A 86 17.39 6.74 7.94
N LYS A 87 16.96 7.09 9.15
CA LYS A 87 17.29 8.37 9.77
C LYS A 87 18.61 8.27 10.56
N SER A 88 19.64 8.99 10.14
CA SER A 88 20.88 9.13 10.91
C SER A 88 20.79 10.26 11.92
N THR A 89 21.28 10.04 13.14
CA THR A 89 21.43 11.11 14.14
C THR A 89 22.56 12.08 13.83
N GLU A 90 23.47 11.75 12.91
CA GLU A 90 24.65 12.57 12.59
C GLU A 90 24.45 13.40 11.32
N VAL A 91 23.85 12.81 10.29
CA VAL A 91 23.79 13.39 8.94
C VAL A 91 22.38 13.47 8.34
N GLY A 92 21.34 13.15 9.12
CA GLY A 92 19.95 13.15 8.65
C GLY A 92 19.60 11.87 7.86
N TRP A 93 18.63 11.96 6.95
CA TRP A 93 18.20 10.80 6.17
C TRP A 93 19.29 10.27 5.23
N GLN A 94 19.38 8.94 5.13
CA GLN A 94 20.36 8.21 4.35
C GLN A 94 19.69 7.09 3.56
N GLY A 95 20.36 6.62 2.51
CA GLY A 95 19.90 5.53 1.64
C GLY A 95 19.22 6.03 0.36
N PRO A 96 19.13 5.18 -0.69
CA PRO A 96 18.59 5.57 -1.99
C PRO A 96 17.15 6.10 -1.91
N LEU A 97 16.32 5.48 -1.06
CA LEU A 97 14.92 5.86 -0.92
C LEU A 97 14.71 7.21 -0.23
N ALA A 98 15.71 7.79 0.44
CA ALA A 98 15.56 9.02 1.23
C ALA A 98 15.23 10.26 0.38
N ALA A 99 15.78 10.31 -0.83
CA ALA A 99 15.57 11.40 -1.79
C ALA A 99 14.42 11.11 -2.76
N ASP A 100 13.78 9.95 -2.65
CA ASP A 100 12.68 9.57 -3.51
C ASP A 100 11.37 10.21 -3.08
N THR A 101 10.50 10.38 -4.08
CA THR A 101 9.14 10.82 -3.88
C THR A 101 8.29 9.63 -3.45
N VAL A 102 7.48 9.80 -2.40
CA VAL A 102 6.50 8.81 -1.99
C VAL A 102 5.48 8.59 -3.10
N ARG A 103 5.18 7.33 -3.35
CA ARG A 103 4.19 6.87 -4.33
C ARG A 103 2.97 6.41 -3.55
N LEU A 104 1.80 6.92 -3.90
CA LEU A 104 0.56 6.62 -3.15
C LEU A 104 0.07 5.20 -3.41
N ASP A 105 0.34 4.69 -4.61
CA ASP A 105 -0.13 3.41 -5.11
C ASP A 105 0.66 2.20 -4.59
N VAL A 106 1.81 2.41 -3.95
CA VAL A 106 2.65 1.34 -3.39
C VAL A 106 2.53 1.26 -1.87
N ALA A 107 2.88 0.10 -1.32
CA ALA A 107 3.06 -0.06 0.12
C ALA A 107 4.53 0.12 0.51
N TYR A 108 4.72 0.54 1.76
CA TYR A 108 6.02 0.72 2.39
C TYR A 108 6.12 -0.20 3.59
N TRP A 109 7.25 -0.89 3.73
CA TRP A 109 7.61 -1.48 5.01
C TRP A 109 8.25 -0.40 5.87
N VAL A 110 7.77 -0.26 7.11
CA VAL A 110 8.40 0.56 8.12
C VAL A 110 8.79 -0.32 9.28
N GLN A 111 10.10 -0.37 9.56
CA GLN A 111 10.62 -1.06 10.73
C GLN A 111 10.84 -0.08 11.86
N ILE A 112 10.16 -0.30 12.97
CA ILE A 112 10.42 0.35 14.26
C ILE A 112 11.37 -0.55 15.05
N ARG A 113 12.52 0.00 15.46
CA ARG A 113 13.56 -0.76 16.16
C ARG A 113 13.11 -1.25 17.55
N ASP A 114 13.73 -2.34 18.00
CA ASP A 114 13.28 -3.05 19.21
C ASP A 114 13.48 -2.30 20.54
N ASP A 115 14.35 -1.29 20.55
CA ASP A 115 14.67 -0.46 21.70
C ASP A 115 13.85 0.85 21.74
N HIS A 116 12.79 0.96 20.93
CA HIS A 116 11.89 2.11 20.88
C HIS A 116 10.57 1.84 21.65
N PRO A 117 9.84 2.86 22.17
CA PRO A 117 8.51 2.65 22.73
C PRO A 117 7.59 1.85 21.81
N ASP A 118 6.70 1.06 22.42
CA ASP A 118 5.82 0.06 21.80
C ASP A 118 5.06 0.55 20.56
N SER A 119 4.86 1.87 20.44
CA SER A 119 4.29 2.47 19.25
C SER A 119 4.87 3.84 18.93
N GLN A 120 4.98 4.13 17.63
CA GLN A 120 5.23 5.46 17.06
C GLN A 120 4.03 5.95 16.26
N GLU A 121 3.96 7.25 16.04
CA GLU A 121 2.89 7.89 15.29
C GLU A 121 3.47 8.55 14.04
N VAL A 122 2.97 8.17 12.87
CA VAL A 122 3.19 8.91 11.62
C VAL A 122 1.96 9.75 11.34
N LEU A 123 2.13 11.06 11.28
CA LEU A 123 1.08 12.01 10.98
C LEU A 123 1.25 12.53 9.55
N LEU A 124 0.27 12.22 8.71
CA LEU A 124 0.27 12.59 7.31
C LEU A 124 -0.68 13.77 7.10
N TYR A 125 -0.18 14.81 6.44
CA TYR A 125 -0.99 15.94 5.97
C TYR A 125 -0.92 15.99 4.46
N GLY A 126 -2.05 16.30 3.82
CA GLY A 126 -2.07 16.41 2.38
C GLY A 126 -3.45 16.57 1.78
N THR A 127 -3.49 16.54 0.45
CA THR A 127 -4.74 16.60 -0.30
C THR A 127 -5.35 15.21 -0.45
N VAL A 128 -6.67 15.15 -0.32
CA VAL A 128 -7.44 13.93 -0.58
C VAL A 128 -7.58 13.78 -2.09
N ARG A 129 -7.29 12.59 -2.60
CA ARG A 129 -7.50 12.30 -4.02
C ARG A 129 -8.99 12.34 -4.36
N GLU A 130 -9.34 13.12 -5.40
CA GLU A 130 -10.74 13.35 -5.76
C GLU A 130 -11.24 12.43 -6.89
N ASP A 131 -10.35 11.72 -7.58
CA ASP A 131 -10.70 10.79 -8.66
C ASP A 131 -11.71 9.73 -8.20
N SER A 132 -12.68 9.40 -9.07
CA SER A 132 -13.66 8.35 -8.79
C SER A 132 -13.07 6.94 -8.88
N THR A 133 -12.01 6.77 -9.68
CA THR A 133 -11.31 5.50 -9.85
C THR A 133 -9.81 5.74 -10.02
N LEU A 134 -9.01 4.73 -9.69
CA LEU A 134 -7.60 4.65 -10.02
C LEU A 134 -7.36 3.46 -10.95
N ASP A 135 -6.64 3.72 -12.04
CA ASP A 135 -6.09 2.66 -12.87
C ASP A 135 -4.87 2.05 -12.17
N ARG A 136 -4.95 0.79 -11.74
CA ARG A 136 -3.82 0.07 -11.13
C ARG A 136 -2.97 -0.68 -12.16
N GLY A 137 -3.38 -0.68 -13.42
CA GLY A 137 -2.71 -1.39 -14.49
C GLY A 137 -2.86 -2.92 -14.41
N VAL A 138 -1.95 -3.58 -15.13
CA VAL A 138 -1.95 -5.04 -15.31
C VAL A 138 -0.87 -5.67 -14.44
N PHE A 139 -1.28 -6.48 -13.47
CA PHE A 139 -0.39 -7.24 -12.59
C PHE A 139 -0.10 -8.61 -13.21
N GLU A 140 1.18 -8.96 -13.29
CA GLU A 140 1.62 -10.29 -13.71
C GLU A 140 1.45 -11.35 -12.61
N PRO A 141 1.57 -12.64 -12.89
CA PRO A 141 1.60 -13.66 -11.84
C PRO A 141 2.78 -13.46 -10.87
N GLY A 142 2.49 -13.51 -9.57
CA GLY A 142 3.47 -13.36 -8.50
C GLY A 142 2.97 -12.54 -7.32
N GLU A 143 3.91 -11.93 -6.62
CA GLU A 143 3.68 -11.16 -5.41
C GLU A 143 3.80 -9.66 -5.71
N HIS A 144 2.82 -8.85 -5.28
CA HIS A 144 2.79 -7.42 -5.57
C HIS A 144 2.40 -6.61 -4.35
N LEU A 145 3.20 -5.60 -4.01
CA LEU A 145 2.86 -4.68 -2.93
C LEU A 145 2.04 -3.52 -3.44
N ILE A 146 0.92 -3.29 -2.76
CA ILE A 146 -0.01 -2.22 -3.10
C ILE A 146 -0.38 -1.42 -1.85
N GLY A 147 -0.49 -0.10 -2.02
CA GLY A 147 -0.99 0.78 -0.98
C GLY A 147 -2.50 0.98 -1.09
N SER A 148 -3.19 1.15 0.04
CA SER A 148 -4.53 1.73 0.05
C SER A 148 -4.45 3.24 -0.21
N ILE A 149 -4.83 3.67 -1.42
CA ILE A 149 -4.75 5.08 -1.82
C ILE A 149 -5.92 5.94 -1.30
N TRP A 150 -6.88 5.33 -0.61
CA TRP A 150 -8.11 6.00 -0.22
C TRP A 150 -8.09 6.40 1.24
N ALA A 151 -8.51 7.64 1.52
CA ALA A 151 -8.66 8.18 2.86
C ALA A 151 -9.86 7.60 3.65
N ALA A 152 -10.52 6.57 3.11
CA ALA A 152 -11.56 5.80 3.78
C ALA A 152 -11.42 4.32 3.47
N SER A 153 -12.03 3.48 4.31
CA SER A 153 -12.04 2.04 4.09
C SER A 153 -12.88 1.68 2.86
N LEU A 154 -12.40 0.74 2.06
CA LEU A 154 -13.08 0.24 0.87
C LEU A 154 -13.38 -1.26 1.03
N PRO A 155 -14.66 -1.66 1.14
CA PRO A 155 -15.05 -3.07 1.18
C PRO A 155 -14.48 -3.84 -0.01
N LEU A 156 -14.02 -5.07 0.22
CA LEU A 156 -13.43 -5.90 -0.85
C LEU A 156 -14.45 -6.23 -1.95
N GLU A 157 -15.73 -6.40 -1.57
CA GLU A 157 -16.85 -6.56 -2.52
C GLU A 157 -17.00 -5.37 -3.47
N SER A 158 -16.55 -4.18 -3.03
CA SER A 158 -16.61 -2.95 -3.83
C SER A 158 -15.27 -2.60 -4.46
N ALA A 159 -14.23 -3.43 -4.33
CA ALA A 159 -12.89 -3.07 -4.79
C ALA A 159 -12.65 -3.31 -6.29
N GLY A 160 -13.60 -3.92 -7.00
CA GLY A 160 -13.48 -4.23 -8.43
C GLY A 160 -12.53 -5.40 -8.76
N LEU A 161 -12.06 -6.14 -7.75
CA LEU A 161 -11.10 -7.23 -7.94
C LEU A 161 -11.72 -8.43 -8.67
N ALA A 162 -12.96 -8.80 -8.35
CA ALA A 162 -13.63 -9.91 -9.01
C ALA A 162 -13.83 -9.64 -10.51
N GLU A 163 -14.24 -8.41 -10.83
CA GLU A 163 -14.41 -7.91 -12.20
C GLU A 163 -13.08 -7.81 -12.96
N ALA A 164 -11.98 -7.51 -12.25
CA ALA A 164 -10.62 -7.47 -12.78
C ALA A 164 -10.03 -8.85 -13.13
N GLY A 165 -10.75 -9.94 -12.81
CA GLY A 165 -10.31 -11.31 -13.08
C GLY A 165 -9.66 -12.02 -11.91
N TRP A 166 -9.87 -11.54 -10.67
CA TRP A 166 -9.37 -12.20 -9.47
C TRP A 166 -9.81 -13.66 -9.40
N ARG A 167 -8.84 -14.56 -9.25
CA ARG A 167 -9.10 -15.99 -9.27
C ARG A 167 -9.78 -16.44 -7.98
N ALA A 168 -11.04 -16.84 -8.09
CA ALA A 168 -11.78 -17.44 -7.00
C ALA A 168 -11.42 -18.93 -6.79
N SER A 169 -11.55 -19.40 -5.55
CA SER A 169 -11.61 -20.83 -5.25
C SER A 169 -13.03 -21.37 -5.41
N SER A 170 -13.16 -22.65 -5.76
CA SER A 170 -14.46 -23.34 -5.85
C SER A 170 -14.75 -24.25 -4.64
N GLY A 171 -14.24 -23.93 -3.44
CA GLY A 171 -14.38 -24.83 -2.29
C GLY A 171 -13.75 -24.32 -0.99
N LEU A 172 -14.09 -25.01 0.10
CA LEU A 172 -13.82 -24.59 1.48
C LEU A 172 -12.34 -24.59 1.92
N VAL A 173 -11.40 -25.10 1.13
CA VAL A 173 -9.99 -25.20 1.58
C VAL A 173 -8.98 -24.98 0.43
N PRO A 174 -8.33 -23.80 0.35
CA PRO A 174 -7.29 -23.48 -0.65
C PRO A 174 -6.02 -24.35 -0.61
N LEU A 175 -5.87 -25.22 0.39
CA LEU A 175 -4.58 -25.80 0.77
C LEU A 175 -4.49 -27.33 0.66
N ILE A 176 -5.57 -28.02 0.27
CA ILE A 176 -5.59 -29.50 0.23
C ILE A 176 -5.77 -30.00 -1.22
N SER A 177 -4.62 -30.11 -1.91
CA SER A 177 -4.32 -30.91 -3.11
C SER A 177 -5.29 -30.90 -4.30
N GLY A 178 -4.91 -30.19 -5.36
CA GLY A 178 -5.33 -30.47 -6.75
C GLY A 178 -6.18 -29.38 -7.39
N ASP A 179 -6.86 -28.58 -6.58
CA ASP A 179 -7.67 -27.46 -7.07
C ASP A 179 -6.81 -26.24 -7.42
N PRO A 180 -7.28 -25.40 -8.36
CA PRO A 180 -6.82 -24.02 -8.50
C PRO A 180 -6.68 -23.34 -7.14
N GLN A 181 -5.48 -22.86 -6.80
CA GLN A 181 -5.36 -21.98 -5.65
C GLN A 181 -6.01 -20.63 -6.00
N PRO A 182 -6.79 -20.03 -5.09
CA PRO A 182 -7.28 -18.68 -5.29
C PRO A 182 -6.14 -17.68 -5.20
N ASP A 183 -6.32 -16.54 -5.84
CA ASP A 183 -5.49 -15.37 -5.57
C ASP A 183 -5.73 -14.91 -4.12
N LEU A 184 -4.67 -14.47 -3.45
CA LEU A 184 -4.71 -14.05 -2.05
C LEU A 184 -4.41 -12.56 -1.91
N LEU A 185 -5.24 -11.89 -1.11
CA LEU A 185 -4.97 -10.55 -0.61
C LEU A 185 -4.49 -10.70 0.83
N LEU A 186 -3.27 -10.24 1.10
CA LEU A 186 -2.65 -10.38 2.40
C LEU A 186 -2.47 -9.01 3.07
N ALA A 187 -2.90 -8.92 4.32
CA ALA A 187 -2.73 -7.75 5.18
C ALA A 187 -1.78 -8.11 6.33
N TYR A 188 -0.70 -7.36 6.51
CA TYR A 188 0.23 -7.63 7.60
C TYR A 188 -0.33 -7.16 8.94
N ASP A 189 -0.38 -8.07 9.92
CA ASP A 189 -0.73 -7.78 11.29
C ASP A 189 0.54 -7.56 12.10
N ALA A 190 0.92 -6.29 12.28
CA ALA A 190 2.11 -5.90 13.02
C ALA A 190 2.07 -6.29 14.50
N GLU A 191 0.87 -6.46 15.09
CA GLU A 191 0.75 -6.89 16.49
C GLU A 191 1.15 -8.36 16.65
N ARG A 192 0.81 -9.18 15.67
CA ARG A 192 1.05 -10.62 15.72
C ARG A 192 2.26 -11.06 14.89
N GLY A 193 2.82 -10.19 14.05
CA GLY A 193 3.98 -10.46 13.21
C GLY A 193 3.71 -11.40 12.03
N TRP A 194 2.47 -11.51 11.53
CA TRP A 194 2.11 -12.42 10.43
C TRP A 194 1.04 -11.81 9.51
N PHE A 195 0.82 -12.44 8.37
CA PHE A 195 -0.21 -12.01 7.40
C PHE A 195 -1.56 -12.64 7.70
N ARG A 196 -2.58 -11.78 7.74
CA ARG A 196 -3.98 -12.17 7.57
C ARG A 196 -4.27 -12.29 6.09
N ALA A 197 -5.14 -13.23 5.71
CA ALA A 197 -5.51 -13.44 4.32
C ALA A 197 -6.99 -13.18 4.06
N ALA A 198 -7.30 -12.69 2.87
CA ALA A 198 -8.62 -12.66 2.27
C ALA A 198 -8.57 -13.24 0.85
N TRP A 199 -9.62 -13.95 0.44
CA TRP A 199 -9.73 -14.55 -0.88
C TRP A 199 -11.19 -14.65 -1.31
N LEU A 200 -11.42 -14.82 -2.61
CA LEU A 200 -12.75 -14.97 -3.17
C LEU A 200 -13.14 -16.46 -3.25
N ASP A 201 -14.29 -16.83 -2.69
CA ASP A 201 -14.88 -18.17 -2.74
C ASP A 201 -16.24 -18.11 -3.43
N GLY A 202 -16.28 -18.50 -4.71
CA GLY A 202 -17.38 -18.15 -5.60
C GLY A 202 -17.50 -16.64 -5.79
N GLU A 203 -18.58 -16.05 -5.27
CA GLU A 203 -18.84 -14.59 -5.31
C GLU A 203 -18.62 -13.91 -3.95
N ALA A 204 -18.31 -14.68 -2.90
CA ALA A 204 -18.21 -14.18 -1.54
C ALA A 204 -16.76 -14.06 -1.09
N TRP A 205 -16.39 -12.92 -0.52
CA TRP A 205 -15.10 -12.77 0.15
C TRP A 205 -15.06 -13.59 1.44
N ARG A 206 -13.94 -14.28 1.64
CA ARG A 206 -13.61 -15.07 2.82
C ARG A 206 -12.30 -14.58 3.41
N GLY A 207 -12.06 -14.91 4.67
CA GLY A 207 -10.80 -14.63 5.35
C GLY A 207 -10.98 -13.87 6.65
N GLU A 208 -9.92 -13.16 7.04
CA GLU A 208 -9.82 -12.48 8.33
C GLU A 208 -10.10 -10.97 8.27
N PHE A 209 -10.36 -10.44 7.07
CA PHE A 209 -10.76 -9.06 6.84
C PHE A 209 -11.61 -8.96 5.56
N ASP A 210 -12.41 -7.91 5.48
CA ASP A 210 -13.44 -7.70 4.45
C ASP A 210 -13.33 -6.32 3.76
N ALA A 211 -12.29 -5.55 4.07
CA ALA A 211 -12.05 -4.25 3.45
C ALA A 211 -10.56 -3.87 3.39
N PHE A 212 -10.20 -3.09 2.37
CA PHE A 212 -9.00 -2.25 2.40
C PHE A 212 -9.18 -1.19 3.49
N GLN A 213 -8.23 -1.15 4.41
CA GLN A 213 -8.15 -0.18 5.50
C GLN A 213 -7.32 1.00 5.02
N THR A 214 -7.73 2.20 5.42
CA THR A 214 -6.96 3.41 5.14
C THR A 214 -5.56 3.28 5.74
N GLY A 215 -4.54 3.67 4.96
CA GLY A 215 -3.14 3.69 5.42
C GLY A 215 -2.50 2.32 5.65
N ALA A 216 -3.20 1.21 5.42
CA ALA A 216 -2.61 -0.12 5.41
C ALA A 216 -2.02 -0.45 4.03
N GLY A 217 -0.88 -1.13 4.01
CA GLY A 217 -0.34 -1.74 2.81
C GLY A 217 -0.74 -3.21 2.70
N TYR A 218 -0.75 -3.74 1.49
CA TYR A 218 -1.20 -5.09 1.17
C TYR A 218 -0.24 -5.79 0.23
N LEU A 219 -0.20 -7.13 0.31
CA LEU A 219 0.42 -7.98 -0.70
C LEU A 219 -0.68 -8.70 -1.49
N LEU A 220 -0.67 -8.51 -2.81
CA LEU A 220 -1.39 -9.38 -3.73
C LEU A 220 -0.51 -10.57 -4.02
N TRP A 221 -1.07 -11.77 -3.95
CA TRP A 221 -0.42 -12.98 -4.44
C TRP A 221 -1.32 -13.59 -5.51
N LEU A 222 -0.87 -13.45 -6.75
CA LEU A 222 -1.60 -13.76 -7.97
C LEU A 222 -1.03 -15.01 -8.64
N HIS A 223 -1.92 -15.90 -9.08
CA HIS A 223 -1.54 -17.07 -9.88
C HIS A 223 -1.66 -16.81 -11.38
N ASP A 224 -2.48 -15.85 -11.79
CA ASP A 224 -2.72 -15.44 -13.17
C ASP A 224 -2.60 -13.90 -13.29
N THR A 225 -2.59 -13.39 -14.52
CA THR A 225 -2.56 -11.94 -14.77
C THR A 225 -3.86 -11.29 -14.32
N LEU A 226 -3.78 -10.14 -13.64
CA LEU A 226 -4.93 -9.35 -13.17
C LEU A 226 -4.92 -7.96 -13.82
N ASP A 227 -5.99 -7.59 -14.54
CA ASP A 227 -6.14 -6.24 -15.10
C ASP A 227 -7.08 -5.41 -14.23
N TRP A 228 -6.51 -4.58 -13.36
CA TRP A 228 -7.26 -3.84 -12.34
C TRP A 228 -7.36 -2.35 -12.66
N ALA A 229 -7.86 -2.04 -13.85
CA ALA A 229 -7.95 -0.68 -14.39
C ALA A 229 -8.97 0.24 -13.69
N ASP A 230 -9.87 -0.32 -12.88
CA ASP A 230 -10.96 0.43 -12.24
C ASP A 230 -11.00 0.14 -10.72
N TYR A 231 -9.97 0.56 -9.97
CA TYR A 231 -10.00 0.56 -8.51
C TYR A 231 -10.86 1.73 -8.00
N PRO A 232 -12.06 1.50 -7.45
CA PRO A 232 -13.01 2.59 -7.22
C PRO A 232 -12.75 3.29 -5.89
N ARG A 233 -13.10 4.57 -5.85
CA ARG A 233 -13.12 5.37 -4.62
C ARG A 233 -14.26 4.89 -3.71
N PRO A 234 -14.02 4.67 -2.41
CA PRO A 234 -15.10 4.36 -1.47
C PRO A 234 -16.06 5.55 -1.37
N ASP A 235 -17.36 5.24 -1.29
CA ASP A 235 -18.37 6.24 -0.97
C ASP A 235 -18.07 6.82 0.42
N LEU A 236 -17.70 8.10 0.45
CA LEU A 236 -17.61 8.86 1.70
C LEU A 236 -19.03 9.13 2.18
N ALA A 237 -19.65 8.11 2.80
CA ALA A 237 -21.01 8.18 3.33
C ALA A 237 -21.13 9.37 4.29
N GLY A 238 -21.63 10.51 3.77
CA GLY A 238 -21.67 11.79 4.48
C GLY A 238 -21.66 13.01 3.57
N GLY A 239 -21.13 12.90 2.34
CA GLY A 239 -21.19 13.95 1.33
C GLY A 239 -22.43 13.84 0.44
N ALA A 240 -23.59 14.29 0.92
CA ALA A 240 -24.75 14.48 0.05
C ALA A 240 -24.47 15.62 -0.95
N GLY A 241 -23.80 15.34 -2.06
CA GLY A 241 -23.57 16.32 -3.10
C GLY A 241 -22.45 15.96 -4.08
N SER A 242 -22.88 15.59 -5.30
CA SER A 242 -22.10 15.64 -6.54
C SER A 242 -21.21 14.44 -6.87
N ALA A 243 -21.84 13.30 -7.15
CA ALA A 243 -21.39 12.42 -8.22
C ALA A 243 -21.70 13.10 -9.58
N ALA A 244 -20.90 14.08 -9.99
CA ALA A 244 -20.93 14.63 -11.34
C ALA A 244 -19.68 14.13 -12.06
N ALA A 245 -19.93 13.34 -13.11
CA ALA A 245 -19.00 12.66 -13.99
C ALA A 245 -17.70 13.43 -14.33
N ALA A 246 -16.56 12.88 -13.91
CA ALA A 246 -15.26 13.18 -14.51
C ALA A 246 -15.03 12.27 -15.73
N ALA A 247 -15.82 12.48 -16.79
CA ALA A 247 -15.55 11.86 -18.08
C ALA A 247 -14.57 12.74 -18.87
N GLY A 248 -13.29 12.38 -18.90
CA GLY A 248 -12.34 12.97 -19.88
C GLY A 248 -10.90 13.22 -19.43
N ALA A 249 -10.51 12.92 -18.19
CA ALA A 249 -9.10 13.03 -17.80
C ALA A 249 -8.27 11.88 -18.40
N LYS A 250 -7.12 12.21 -18.99
CA LYS A 250 -6.14 11.24 -19.49
C LYS A 250 -5.63 10.44 -18.28
N ARG A 251 -5.97 9.14 -18.22
CA ARG A 251 -5.64 8.25 -17.10
C ARG A 251 -4.10 8.14 -17.00
N PRO A 252 -3.48 8.46 -15.85
CA PRO A 252 -2.11 8.06 -15.60
C PRO A 252 -2.05 6.52 -15.60
N VAL A 253 -1.14 5.95 -16.40
CA VAL A 253 -0.89 4.50 -16.40
C VAL A 253 0.03 4.21 -15.22
N HIS A 254 -0.45 3.41 -14.29
CA HIS A 254 0.35 2.94 -13.15
C HIS A 254 0.93 1.57 -13.49
N HIS A 255 2.23 1.40 -13.23
CA HIS A 255 2.91 0.12 -13.41
C HIS A 255 2.94 -0.62 -12.08
N PRO A 256 2.25 -1.76 -11.96
CA PRO A 256 2.25 -2.52 -10.73
C PRO A 256 3.63 -3.09 -10.42
N VAL A 257 3.92 -3.18 -9.12
CA VAL A 257 5.24 -3.51 -8.60
C VAL A 257 5.31 -5.01 -8.32
N ARG A 258 6.11 -5.76 -9.08
CA ARG A 258 6.32 -7.21 -8.87
C ARG A 258 7.50 -7.44 -7.94
N LEU A 259 7.29 -8.18 -6.85
CA LEU A 259 8.38 -8.65 -6.01
C LEU A 259 9.05 -9.87 -6.66
N ALA A 260 10.36 -9.82 -6.84
CA ALA A 260 11.12 -11.03 -7.11
C ALA A 260 11.20 -11.85 -5.81
N ALA A 261 11.07 -13.18 -5.91
CA ALA A 261 11.31 -14.06 -4.77
C ALA A 261 12.74 -13.79 -4.27
N PRO A 262 12.94 -13.41 -2.99
CA PRO A 262 14.26 -13.04 -2.52
C PRO A 262 15.21 -14.23 -2.65
N SER A 263 16.34 -14.04 -3.32
CA SER A 263 17.50 -14.93 -3.16
C SER A 263 18.09 -14.65 -1.78
N ILE A 264 17.62 -15.40 -0.78
CA ILE A 264 18.09 -15.29 0.62
C ILE A 264 19.54 -15.76 0.66
N GLY A 265 20.49 -14.83 0.61
CA GLY A 265 21.84 -15.07 1.12
C GLY A 265 21.75 -15.13 2.64
N GLU A 266 22.13 -16.27 3.25
CA GLU A 266 22.07 -16.52 4.70
C GLU A 266 23.11 -15.70 5.51
N GLU A 267 23.39 -14.44 5.17
CA GLU A 267 24.24 -13.60 6.01
C GLU A 267 23.39 -12.89 7.09
N GLU A 268 23.71 -13.21 8.35
CA GLU A 268 23.14 -12.74 9.63
C GLU A 268 23.10 -11.20 9.79
N THR A 269 22.30 -10.52 8.97
CA THR A 269 21.94 -9.13 9.18
C THR A 269 20.43 -9.05 9.37
N GLY A 270 20.01 -8.36 10.43
CA GLY A 270 18.64 -8.32 10.98
C GLY A 270 17.53 -8.66 9.99
N GLU A 271 16.82 -9.75 10.31
CA GLU A 271 15.82 -10.42 9.48
C GLU A 271 14.97 -9.44 8.66
N PHE A 272 15.08 -9.59 7.35
CA PHE A 272 14.16 -9.06 6.36
C PHE A 272 12.70 -9.25 6.81
N PRO A 273 11.75 -8.37 6.41
CA PRO A 273 10.35 -8.61 6.73
C PRO A 273 9.99 -10.04 6.35
N PRO A 274 9.23 -10.77 7.19
CA PRO A 274 8.87 -12.14 6.90
C PRO A 274 7.98 -12.13 5.67
N MET A 275 8.56 -12.29 4.48
CA MET A 275 7.79 -12.62 3.29
C MET A 275 6.95 -13.86 3.62
N PRO A 276 5.70 -13.95 3.15
CA PRO A 276 4.87 -15.11 3.43
C PRO A 276 5.68 -16.34 3.05
N ARG A 277 6.12 -17.12 4.05
CA ARG A 277 6.80 -18.37 3.78
C ARG A 277 5.73 -19.30 3.27
N VAL A 278 5.55 -19.33 1.95
CA VAL A 278 4.76 -20.35 1.29
C VAL A 278 5.43 -21.66 1.60
N ARG A 279 4.92 -22.39 2.61
CA ARG A 279 5.36 -23.76 2.86
C ARG A 279 5.02 -24.55 1.62
N ASN A 280 5.99 -24.74 0.74
CA ASN A 280 5.86 -25.61 -0.41
C ASN A 280 5.55 -27.02 0.13
N PRO A 281 4.34 -27.58 -0.05
CA PRO A 281 3.95 -28.83 0.61
C PRO A 281 4.65 -30.07 0.02
N ARG A 282 5.60 -29.90 -0.93
CA ARG A 282 6.19 -30.99 -1.69
C ARG A 282 7.66 -31.32 -1.42
N SER A 283 8.35 -30.65 -0.50
CA SER A 283 9.71 -31.06 -0.12
C SER A 283 9.74 -31.79 1.21
N SER A 284 9.04 -32.92 1.30
CA SER A 284 9.58 -34.02 2.12
C SER A 284 10.75 -34.60 1.33
N PRO A 285 11.98 -34.65 1.88
CA PRO A 285 13.05 -35.39 1.24
C PRO A 285 12.58 -36.83 1.15
N GLY A 286 12.55 -37.38 -0.06
CA GLY A 286 12.28 -38.79 -0.28
C GLY A 286 13.26 -39.62 0.56
N GLY A 287 12.77 -40.13 1.68
CA GLY A 287 13.46 -41.17 2.43
C GLY A 287 13.58 -42.37 1.51
N ASN A 288 14.80 -42.65 1.08
CA ASN A 288 15.15 -43.90 0.41
C ASN A 288 14.68 -45.06 1.28
N GLY A 289 13.58 -45.69 0.88
CA GLY A 289 13.12 -46.94 1.44
C GLY A 289 14.10 -48.05 1.08
N GLU A 290 15.15 -48.22 1.89
CA GLU A 290 15.93 -49.45 1.90
C GLU A 290 15.02 -50.61 2.30
N SER A 291 14.67 -51.42 1.31
CA SER A 291 14.04 -52.72 1.49
C SER A 291 14.99 -53.66 2.24
N ARG A 292 14.86 -53.76 3.56
CA ARG A 292 15.43 -54.88 4.33
C ARG A 292 14.68 -56.15 3.96
N ARG A 293 15.26 -56.95 3.06
CA ARG A 293 14.95 -58.37 2.89
C ARG A 293 15.22 -59.09 4.21
N VAL A 294 14.16 -59.63 4.82
CA VAL A 294 14.27 -60.65 5.86
C VAL A 294 14.75 -61.94 5.19
N GLN A 295 16.00 -62.29 5.45
CA GLN A 295 16.58 -63.57 5.02
C GLN A 295 16.08 -64.65 6.00
N GLY A 296 15.14 -65.46 5.54
CA GLY A 296 14.68 -66.65 6.27
C GLY A 296 15.79 -67.70 6.33
N ASN A 297 16.03 -68.21 7.53
CA ASN A 297 17.01 -69.26 7.81
C ASN A 297 16.32 -70.64 7.67
N PRO A 298 16.79 -71.57 6.83
CA PRO A 298 16.23 -72.91 6.76
C PRO A 298 16.77 -73.82 7.87
N ARG A 299 15.89 -74.69 8.37
CA ARG A 299 16.25 -76.02 8.89
C ARG A 299 16.16 -77.02 7.76
#